data_AF-A0A6A3CBX8-F1
#
_entry.id   AF-A0A6A3CBX8-F1
#
_cell.length_a   1.000
_cell.length_b   1.000
_cell.length_c   1.000
_cell.angle_alpha   90.00
_cell.angle_beta   90.00
_cell.angle_gamma   90.00
#
_symmetry.space_group_name_H-M   'P 1'
#
loop_
_entity.id
_entity.type
_entity.pdbx_description
1 polymer ?
#
loop_
_entity_poly.entity_id
_entity_poly.type
_entity_poly.pdbx_seq_one_letter_code
_entity_poly.pdbx_strand_id
1 'polypeptide(L)'
;MKELNTDIACIKLANTHVIPVTSPEIGREFLRKYDSVFAWRPITMGTEYSSQGFLIIAVVPFGYQWKKMRRVVASEIVTPARLRWLLAKRNEEADNLVSAESSLLALSDYIPWLRPLDLEGHEKIVSEAMRIISGYHDPIVDERVKEWKDGKRMETEDLLDALILAKNVQGKPVLSVEEIKAQCTEIMFATVDNPANAAEWAMAEMLNRPGILRKATDEIERVVGHQRWVQESDIPRLNYVKACAREAFRLHPVSPFNLPHVSNADSVVAGYFIPKGSHVLLSRIGLGRNPKVWDEPLVFQPERHFKHDGSYEEIDLTESELKFISFSTGRRACMGVALGSAMTVMLLARLIQGFSWRLPPNVAEIDLSESKNIFSWPNLCMQCLHLACLQMNCIRPINYHYH
;
A
#
# COMPACT_ATOMS: atom_id res chain seq x y z
N MET A 1 9.67 -22.88 1.00
CA MET A 1 9.20 -22.87 -0.40
C MET A 1 10.27 -23.37 -1.35
N LYS A 2 11.31 -22.59 -1.71
CA LYS A 2 12.37 -23.00 -2.65
C LYS A 2 13.02 -24.35 -2.29
N GLU A 3 13.45 -24.54 -1.05
CA GLU A 3 14.04 -25.79 -0.55
C GLU A 3 13.08 -27.00 -0.58
N LEU A 4 11.77 -26.74 -0.45
CA LEU A 4 10.72 -27.75 -0.49
C LEU A 4 10.22 -28.03 -1.92
N ASN A 5 10.78 -27.33 -2.93
CA ASN A 5 10.37 -27.37 -4.34
C ASN A 5 8.84 -27.33 -4.57
N THR A 6 8.13 -26.50 -3.79
CA THR A 6 6.66 -26.37 -3.85
C THR A 6 6.22 -24.92 -3.89
N ASP A 7 5.09 -24.67 -4.54
CA ASP A 7 4.44 -23.36 -4.64
C ASP A 7 3.30 -23.14 -3.60
N ILE A 8 2.96 -24.19 -2.83
CA ILE A 8 2.07 -24.15 -1.66
C ILE A 8 2.63 -25.04 -0.54
N ALA A 9 2.53 -24.61 0.70
CA ALA A 9 2.88 -25.42 1.87
C ALA A 9 1.84 -25.24 2.99
N CYS A 10 1.86 -26.14 3.97
CA CYS A 10 1.06 -26.02 5.20
C CYS A 10 2.00 -26.08 6.40
N ILE A 11 2.10 -25.00 7.15
CA ILE A 11 2.92 -24.85 8.36
C ILE A 11 1.96 -24.78 9.54
N LYS A 12 2.05 -25.72 10.48
CA LYS A 12 1.19 -25.71 11.67
C LYS A 12 1.84 -24.91 12.79
N LEU A 13 1.29 -23.74 13.10
CA LEU A 13 1.68 -22.91 14.23
C LEU A 13 0.68 -23.10 15.36
N ALA A 14 1.07 -23.87 16.38
CA ALA A 14 0.21 -24.37 17.44
C ALA A 14 -1.07 -25.05 16.89
N ASN A 15 -2.24 -24.41 17.05
CA ASN A 15 -3.52 -24.94 16.58
C ASN A 15 -3.94 -24.41 15.18
N THR A 16 -3.18 -23.47 14.61
CA THR A 16 -3.51 -22.80 13.35
C THR A 16 -2.68 -23.36 12.20
N HIS A 17 -3.33 -23.64 11.07
CA HIS A 17 -2.64 -23.98 9.82
C HIS A 17 -2.36 -22.68 9.05
N VAL A 18 -1.09 -22.39 8.79
CA VAL A 18 -0.62 -21.25 7.99
C VAL A 18 -0.18 -21.76 6.62
N ILE A 19 -0.73 -21.18 5.57
CA ILE A 19 -0.66 -21.68 4.20
C ILE A 19 -0.02 -20.61 3.31
N PRO A 20 1.33 -20.57 3.23
CA PRO A 20 2.03 -19.71 2.30
C PRO A 20 1.90 -20.21 0.85
N VAL A 21 1.68 -19.28 -0.08
CA VAL A 21 1.48 -19.51 -1.51
C VAL A 21 2.44 -18.62 -2.32
N THR A 22 3.09 -19.20 -3.35
CA THR A 22 4.01 -18.51 -4.27
C THR A 22 3.68 -18.73 -5.76
N SER A 23 2.59 -19.42 -6.09
CA SER A 23 2.06 -19.54 -7.47
C SER A 23 0.91 -18.54 -7.70
N PRO A 24 0.93 -17.79 -8.82
CA PRO A 24 -0.20 -16.97 -9.24
C PRO A 24 -1.50 -17.79 -9.44
N GLU A 25 -1.40 -19.00 -9.97
CA GLU A 25 -2.54 -19.91 -10.27
C GLU A 25 -3.27 -20.26 -8.98
N ILE A 26 -2.52 -20.74 -7.98
CA ILE A 26 -3.04 -21.08 -6.66
C ILE A 26 -3.57 -19.82 -5.95
N GLY A 27 -2.86 -18.70 -6.07
CA GLY A 27 -3.31 -17.40 -5.56
C GLY A 27 -4.65 -16.94 -6.13
N ARG A 28 -4.88 -17.13 -7.44
CA ARG A 28 -6.16 -16.87 -8.11
C ARG A 28 -7.26 -17.82 -7.63
N GLU A 29 -6.94 -19.07 -7.28
CA GLU A 29 -7.95 -19.94 -6.66
C GLU A 29 -8.42 -19.39 -5.30
N PHE A 30 -7.50 -19.00 -4.40
CA PHE A 30 -7.86 -18.43 -3.10
C PHE A 30 -8.61 -17.09 -3.21
N LEU A 31 -8.12 -16.15 -4.04
CA LEU A 31 -8.61 -14.76 -4.06
C LEU A 31 -9.65 -14.44 -5.15
N ARG A 32 -9.95 -15.37 -6.06
CA ARG A 32 -11.04 -15.22 -7.05
C ARG A 32 -12.04 -16.37 -6.97
N LYS A 33 -11.60 -17.61 -7.16
CA LYS A 33 -12.49 -18.80 -7.26
C LYS A 33 -13.20 -19.13 -5.94
N TYR A 34 -12.45 -19.09 -4.83
CA TYR A 34 -12.95 -19.37 -3.48
C TYR A 34 -13.01 -18.12 -2.59
N ASP A 35 -13.03 -16.92 -3.20
CA ASP A 35 -12.99 -15.62 -2.51
C ASP A 35 -13.99 -15.50 -1.34
N SER A 36 -15.22 -16.01 -1.48
CA SER A 36 -16.21 -16.00 -0.40
C SER A 36 -15.83 -16.85 0.83
N VAL A 37 -15.00 -17.86 0.67
CA VAL A 37 -14.47 -18.70 1.77
C VAL A 37 -13.30 -18.01 2.46
N PHE A 38 -12.41 -17.39 1.68
CA PHE A 38 -11.13 -16.82 2.15
C PHE A 38 -11.16 -15.30 2.41
N ALA A 39 -12.30 -14.62 2.23
CA ALA A 39 -12.45 -13.18 2.52
C ALA A 39 -12.50 -12.81 4.02
N TRP A 40 -12.25 -13.74 4.94
CA TRP A 40 -12.13 -13.46 6.36
C TRP A 40 -10.71 -13.00 6.72
N ARG A 41 -10.57 -12.37 7.89
CA ARG A 41 -9.32 -11.86 8.45
C ARG A 41 -9.08 -12.55 9.80
N PRO A 42 -7.81 -12.74 10.22
CA PRO A 42 -7.54 -13.28 11.53
C PRO A 42 -7.90 -12.26 12.61
N ILE A 43 -8.28 -12.74 13.79
CA ILE A 43 -8.47 -11.92 14.98
C ILE A 43 -7.19 -12.08 15.79
N THR A 44 -6.36 -11.05 15.79
CA THR A 44 -5.02 -11.01 16.42
C THR A 44 -4.92 -9.80 17.33
N MET A 45 -3.96 -9.81 18.26
CA MET A 45 -3.62 -8.63 19.06
C MET A 45 -3.28 -7.45 18.14
N GLY A 46 -2.39 -7.67 17.16
CA GLY A 46 -1.97 -6.61 16.23
C GLY A 46 -3.12 -6.04 15.40
N THR A 47 -4.10 -6.86 14.98
CA THR A 47 -5.28 -6.37 14.26
C THR A 47 -6.32 -5.74 15.18
N GLU A 48 -6.45 -6.16 16.44
CA GLU A 48 -7.34 -5.56 17.44
C GLU A 48 -6.92 -4.12 17.77
N TYR A 49 -5.65 -3.88 18.11
CA TYR A 49 -5.15 -2.55 18.48
C TYR A 49 -5.06 -1.60 17.28
N SER A 50 -4.48 -2.02 16.15
CA SER A 50 -4.34 -1.15 14.97
C SER A 50 -5.69 -0.69 14.39
N SER A 51 -6.75 -1.47 14.61
CA SER A 51 -8.11 -1.16 14.16
C SER A 51 -9.00 -0.45 15.16
N GLN A 52 -8.46 -0.07 16.33
CA GLN A 52 -9.22 0.51 17.44
C GLN A 52 -10.44 -0.35 17.82
N GLY A 53 -10.30 -1.68 17.85
CA GLY A 53 -11.42 -2.59 18.12
C GLY A 53 -12.27 -2.93 16.88
N PHE A 54 -11.61 -3.13 15.73
CA PHE A 54 -12.18 -3.54 14.45
C PHE A 54 -13.10 -2.51 13.77
N LEU A 55 -12.78 -1.23 13.92
CA LEU A 55 -13.46 -0.12 13.25
C LEU A 55 -12.96 0.13 11.80
N ILE A 56 -11.69 -0.18 11.51
CA ILE A 56 -11.07 0.00 10.18
C ILE A 56 -11.39 -1.12 9.19
N ILE A 57 -11.28 -0.88 7.88
CA ILE A 57 -11.80 -1.80 6.85
C ILE A 57 -10.84 -2.93 6.42
N ALA A 58 -9.53 -2.72 6.46
CA ALA A 58 -8.53 -3.68 5.99
C ALA A 58 -8.58 -5.00 6.76
N VAL A 59 -8.70 -4.92 8.09
CA VAL A 59 -8.57 -6.05 9.02
C VAL A 59 -9.87 -6.48 9.71
N VAL A 60 -10.94 -5.67 9.68
CA VAL A 60 -12.23 -6.05 10.31
C VAL A 60 -12.74 -7.41 9.79
N PRO A 61 -13.18 -8.32 10.70
CA PRO A 61 -13.83 -9.59 10.35
C PRO A 61 -14.99 -9.43 9.37
N PHE A 62 -15.24 -10.45 8.57
CA PHE A 62 -16.28 -10.37 7.53
C PHE A 62 -17.67 -10.38 8.17
N GLY A 63 -18.39 -9.27 8.07
CA GLY A 63 -19.67 -9.10 8.77
C GLY A 63 -20.40 -7.80 8.42
N TYR A 64 -21.30 -7.38 9.31
CA TYR A 64 -22.04 -6.11 9.15
C TYR A 64 -21.10 -4.90 9.09
N GLN A 65 -20.15 -4.79 10.03
CA GLN A 65 -19.23 -3.65 10.09
C GLN A 65 -18.37 -3.52 8.82
N TRP A 66 -17.82 -4.63 8.32
CA TRP A 66 -17.11 -4.64 7.04
C TRP A 66 -17.99 -4.16 5.87
N LYS A 67 -19.24 -4.63 5.78
CA LYS A 67 -20.18 -4.18 4.72
C LYS A 67 -20.53 -2.70 4.85
N LYS A 68 -20.71 -2.21 6.08
CA LYS A 68 -20.98 -0.80 6.41
C LYS A 68 -19.79 0.08 5.96
N MET A 69 -18.59 -0.20 6.46
CA MET A 69 -17.38 0.55 6.09
C MET A 69 -17.10 0.48 4.58
N ARG A 70 -17.25 -0.71 3.94
CA ARG A 70 -16.99 -0.85 2.50
C ARG A 70 -17.93 0.01 1.66
N ARG A 71 -19.19 0.12 2.07
CA ARG A 71 -20.16 1.01 1.43
C ARG A 71 -19.75 2.47 1.58
N VAL A 72 -19.41 2.92 2.80
CA VAL A 72 -19.03 4.31 3.07
C VAL A 72 -17.75 4.69 2.33
N VAL A 73 -16.69 3.88 2.39
CA VAL A 73 -15.46 4.16 1.64
C VAL A 73 -15.73 4.21 0.14
N ALA A 74 -16.54 3.28 -0.40
CA ALA A 74 -16.89 3.27 -1.82
C ALA A 74 -17.77 4.44 -2.28
N SER A 75 -18.64 5.00 -1.41
CA SER A 75 -19.55 6.11 -1.78
C SER A 75 -19.02 7.50 -1.42
N GLU A 76 -18.20 7.63 -0.37
CA GLU A 76 -17.78 8.94 0.15
C GLU A 76 -16.29 9.25 -0.07
N ILE A 77 -15.43 8.24 -0.23
CA ILE A 77 -13.97 8.41 -0.29
C ILE A 77 -13.45 8.20 -1.71
N VAL A 78 -13.59 6.98 -2.24
CA VAL A 78 -12.92 6.57 -3.49
C VAL A 78 -13.74 6.81 -4.75
N THR A 79 -14.77 7.65 -4.70
CA THR A 79 -15.57 7.97 -5.90
C THR A 79 -14.80 8.84 -6.89
N PRO A 80 -15.04 8.70 -8.21
CA PRO A 80 -14.42 9.57 -9.21
C PRO A 80 -14.69 11.07 -8.98
N ALA A 81 -15.82 11.42 -8.36
CA ALA A 81 -16.14 12.80 -8.01
C ALA A 81 -15.24 13.33 -6.88
N ARG A 82 -15.11 12.58 -5.77
CA ARG A 82 -14.27 12.95 -4.63
C ARG A 82 -12.77 12.93 -4.98
N LEU A 83 -12.34 11.98 -5.81
CA LEU A 83 -10.98 11.95 -6.34
C LEU A 83 -10.69 13.17 -7.23
N ARG A 84 -11.58 13.58 -8.15
CA ARG A 84 -11.39 14.81 -8.93
C ARG A 84 -11.38 16.07 -8.06
N TRP A 85 -12.21 16.10 -7.03
CA TRP A 85 -12.33 17.24 -6.11
C TRP A 85 -11.05 17.45 -5.29
N LEU A 86 -10.47 16.39 -4.72
CA LEU A 86 -9.22 16.45 -3.93
C LEU A 86 -7.94 16.56 -4.78
N LEU A 87 -8.05 16.74 -6.10
CA LEU A 87 -6.90 16.79 -7.03
C LEU A 87 -5.89 17.87 -6.65
N ALA A 88 -6.34 19.09 -6.33
CA ALA A 88 -5.45 20.19 -5.98
C ALA A 88 -4.63 19.90 -4.71
N LYS A 89 -5.27 19.32 -3.69
CA LYS A 89 -4.60 18.95 -2.43
C LYS A 89 -3.63 17.78 -2.60
N ARG A 90 -3.95 16.76 -3.41
CA ARG A 90 -2.98 15.69 -3.70
C ARG A 90 -1.77 16.17 -4.51
N ASN A 91 -1.96 17.15 -5.38
CA ASN A 91 -0.86 17.83 -6.05
C ASN A 91 0.03 18.62 -5.08
N GLU A 92 -0.46 19.06 -3.93
CA GLU A 92 0.30 19.76 -2.88
C GLU A 92 0.99 18.76 -1.94
N GLU A 93 0.27 17.71 -1.50
CA GLU A 93 0.85 16.62 -0.69
C GLU A 93 1.94 15.82 -1.41
N ALA A 94 1.86 15.68 -2.74
CA ALA A 94 2.91 15.02 -3.53
C ALA A 94 4.30 15.71 -3.40
N ASP A 95 4.37 16.93 -2.88
CA ASP A 95 5.63 17.64 -2.61
C ASP A 95 6.17 17.40 -1.17
N ASN A 96 5.45 16.68 -0.27
CA ASN A 96 5.68 16.72 1.19
C ASN A 96 5.76 15.36 1.97
N LEU A 97 5.66 14.17 1.35
CA LEU A 97 5.28 12.89 2.05
C LEU A 97 6.39 11.94 2.58
N VAL A 98 6.24 11.46 3.85
CA VAL A 98 6.93 10.35 4.61
C VAL A 98 6.06 9.97 5.87
N SER A 99 6.13 8.84 6.62
CA SER A 99 5.93 7.38 6.36
C SER A 99 5.96 6.55 7.69
N ALA A 100 5.06 5.56 7.96
CA ALA A 100 5.21 4.46 8.96
C ALA A 100 4.01 3.46 9.11
N GLU A 101 4.27 2.13 9.26
CA GLU A 101 3.24 1.10 9.60
C GLU A 101 3.64 0.01 10.64
N SER A 102 4.62 -0.86 10.35
CA SER A 102 4.43 -2.31 10.60
C SER A 102 4.63 -2.88 12.02
N SER A 103 3.66 -3.71 12.50
CA SER A 103 3.75 -4.67 13.64
C SER A 103 2.51 -5.62 13.79
N LEU A 104 1.94 -6.17 12.70
CA LEU A 104 0.59 -6.80 12.73
C LEU A 104 0.48 -8.32 13.03
N LEU A 105 1.59 -9.04 13.26
CA LEU A 105 1.61 -10.49 13.52
C LEU A 105 2.64 -10.86 14.59
N ALA A 106 2.22 -11.49 15.68
CA ALA A 106 3.06 -11.91 16.82
C ALA A 106 2.91 -13.41 17.15
N LEU A 107 3.85 -13.99 17.90
CA LEU A 107 3.76 -15.39 18.38
C LEU A 107 2.56 -15.60 19.32
N SER A 108 2.24 -14.58 20.13
CA SER A 108 1.10 -14.57 21.05
C SER A 108 -0.25 -14.74 20.34
N ASP A 109 -0.36 -14.40 19.06
CA ASP A 109 -1.57 -14.61 18.25
C ASP A 109 -1.86 -16.09 17.98
N TYR A 110 -0.82 -16.93 17.95
CA TYR A 110 -0.94 -18.37 17.73
C TYR A 110 -1.04 -19.16 19.04
N ILE A 111 -0.61 -18.57 20.15
CA ILE A 111 -0.61 -19.18 21.48
C ILE A 111 -1.25 -18.19 22.48
N PRO A 112 -2.60 -18.07 22.51
CA PRO A 112 -3.27 -16.95 23.19
C PRO A 112 -2.99 -16.83 24.69
N TRP A 113 -2.65 -17.92 25.37
CA TRP A 113 -2.29 -17.89 26.80
C TRP A 113 -0.92 -17.25 27.08
N LEU A 114 -0.09 -17.03 26.05
CA LEU A 114 1.16 -16.26 26.15
C LEU A 114 0.93 -14.75 25.99
N ARG A 115 -0.24 -14.29 25.52
CA ARG A 115 -0.52 -12.85 25.32
C ARG A 115 -0.25 -12.00 26.57
N PRO A 116 -0.66 -12.37 27.80
CA PRO A 116 -0.40 -11.57 28.99
C PRO A 116 1.07 -11.43 29.39
N LEU A 117 1.97 -12.21 28.78
CA LEU A 117 3.42 -12.15 29.03
C LEU A 117 4.15 -11.16 28.11
N ASP A 118 3.51 -10.73 27.01
CA ASP A 118 4.08 -9.88 25.94
C ASP A 118 5.55 -10.22 25.62
N LEU A 119 5.85 -11.51 25.40
CA LEU A 119 7.22 -12.05 25.32
C LEU A 119 8.10 -11.39 24.25
N GLU A 120 7.48 -10.81 23.22
CA GLU A 120 8.15 -10.14 22.11
C GLU A 120 8.03 -8.60 22.20
N GLY A 121 7.31 -8.07 23.20
CA GLY A 121 7.04 -6.64 23.38
C GLY A 121 6.04 -6.05 22.35
N HIS A 122 5.45 -6.87 21.49
CA HIS A 122 4.60 -6.40 20.39
C HIS A 122 3.32 -5.71 20.87
N GLU A 123 2.70 -6.15 21.96
CA GLU A 123 1.48 -5.50 22.47
C GLU A 123 1.81 -4.09 22.99
N LYS A 124 2.92 -3.94 23.73
CA LYS A 124 3.43 -2.64 24.15
C LYS A 124 3.83 -1.73 22.97
N ILE A 125 4.47 -2.28 21.93
CA ILE A 125 4.89 -1.52 20.74
C ILE A 125 3.67 -0.98 19.97
N VAL A 126 2.71 -1.85 19.64
CA VAL A 126 1.53 -1.45 18.85
C VAL A 126 0.63 -0.50 19.64
N SER A 127 0.41 -0.76 20.93
CA SER A 127 -0.43 0.12 21.77
C SER A 127 0.18 1.52 21.95
N GLU A 128 1.49 1.62 22.16
CA GLU A 128 2.18 2.92 22.26
C GLU A 128 2.20 3.67 20.91
N ALA A 129 2.45 2.97 19.80
CA ALA A 129 2.39 3.57 18.47
C ALA A 129 0.99 4.13 18.16
N MET A 130 -0.06 3.35 18.41
CA MET A 130 -1.45 3.82 18.23
C MET A 130 -1.80 4.97 19.17
N ARG A 131 -1.30 4.97 20.42
CA ARG A 131 -1.48 6.08 21.37
C ARG A 131 -0.85 7.38 20.87
N ILE A 132 0.36 7.30 20.30
CA ILE A 132 1.06 8.46 19.71
C ILE A 132 0.28 8.99 18.50
N ILE A 133 -0.11 8.09 17.59
CA ILE A 133 -0.83 8.41 16.35
C ILE A 133 -2.19 9.07 16.64
N SER A 134 -3.02 8.48 17.51
CA SER A 134 -4.27 9.11 17.95
C SER A 134 -4.01 10.43 18.68
N GLY A 135 -2.91 10.58 19.41
CA GLY A 135 -2.54 11.84 20.07
C GLY A 135 -2.39 13.02 19.10
N TYR A 136 -2.02 12.78 17.84
CA TYR A 136 -1.95 13.81 16.79
C TYR A 136 -3.26 13.94 16.00
N HIS A 137 -3.90 12.83 15.65
CA HIS A 137 -5.05 12.83 14.72
C HIS A 137 -6.38 13.12 15.39
N ASP A 138 -6.60 12.60 16.60
CA ASP A 138 -7.88 12.74 17.30
C ASP A 138 -8.30 14.20 17.53
N PRO A 139 -7.41 15.13 17.96
CA PRO A 139 -7.77 16.53 18.16
C PRO A 139 -8.24 17.22 16.88
N ILE A 140 -7.60 16.94 15.74
CA ILE A 140 -7.95 17.51 14.42
C ILE A 140 -9.35 17.04 14.01
N VAL A 141 -9.64 15.74 14.21
CA VAL A 141 -10.96 15.18 13.92
C VAL A 141 -12.03 15.74 14.85
N ASP A 142 -11.75 15.85 16.15
CA ASP A 142 -12.70 16.40 17.13
C ASP A 142 -13.00 17.89 16.88
N GLU A 143 -11.98 18.67 16.48
CA GLU A 143 -12.13 20.08 16.10
C GLU A 143 -13.00 20.22 14.85
N ARG A 144 -12.70 19.54 13.74
CA ARG A 144 -13.50 19.61 12.51
C ARG A 144 -14.94 19.10 12.74
N VAL A 145 -15.13 18.05 13.54
CA VAL A 145 -16.48 17.57 13.94
C VAL A 145 -17.24 18.64 14.73
N LYS A 146 -16.55 19.42 15.57
CA LYS A 146 -17.15 20.52 16.34
C LYS A 146 -17.48 21.72 15.43
N GLU A 147 -16.61 22.08 14.50
CA GLU A 147 -16.88 23.11 13.48
C GLU A 147 -18.17 22.84 12.70
N TRP A 148 -18.36 21.60 12.24
CA TRP A 148 -19.60 21.16 11.57
C TRP A 148 -20.86 21.23 12.47
N LYS A 149 -20.72 20.99 13.77
CA LYS A 149 -21.83 21.11 14.74
C LYS A 149 -22.17 22.56 15.05
N ASP A 150 -21.15 23.40 15.19
CA ASP A 150 -21.27 24.85 15.47
C ASP A 150 -21.68 25.65 14.21
N GLY A 151 -21.68 25.04 13.02
CA GLY A 151 -21.99 25.69 11.75
C GLY A 151 -20.87 26.63 11.25
N LYS A 152 -19.67 26.53 11.83
CA LYS A 152 -18.50 27.36 11.48
C LYS A 152 -17.74 26.66 10.36
N ARG A 153 -17.68 27.26 9.18
CA ARG A 153 -16.89 26.75 8.05
C ARG A 153 -15.73 27.70 7.82
N MET A 154 -14.58 27.37 8.40
CA MET A 154 -13.35 28.17 8.29
C MET A 154 -12.46 27.68 7.16
N GLU A 155 -12.39 26.36 6.94
CA GLU A 155 -11.48 25.73 5.98
C GLU A 155 -12.20 25.23 4.72
N THR A 156 -11.41 24.88 3.70
CA THR A 156 -11.93 24.21 2.49
C THR A 156 -12.24 22.75 2.82
N GLU A 157 -13.45 22.29 2.47
CA GLU A 157 -13.87 20.91 2.71
C GLU A 157 -12.87 19.90 2.08
N ASP A 158 -12.60 18.79 2.79
CA ASP A 158 -11.66 17.73 2.42
C ASP A 158 -12.21 16.30 2.70
N LEU A 159 -11.33 15.29 2.72
CA LEU A 159 -11.72 13.89 2.92
C LEU A 159 -12.34 13.60 4.30
N LEU A 160 -11.90 14.31 5.34
CA LEU A 160 -12.47 14.25 6.69
C LEU A 160 -13.93 14.74 6.67
N ASP A 161 -14.23 15.80 5.92
CA ASP A 161 -15.59 16.31 5.79
C ASP A 161 -16.49 15.35 5.03
N ALA A 162 -15.96 14.61 4.04
CA ALA A 162 -16.70 13.54 3.38
C ALA A 162 -17.09 12.41 4.36
N LEU A 163 -16.24 12.10 5.35
CA LEU A 163 -16.55 11.15 6.42
C LEU A 163 -17.59 11.71 7.41
N ILE A 164 -17.45 12.97 7.83
CA ILE A 164 -18.37 13.65 8.76
C ILE A 164 -19.77 13.82 8.16
N LEU A 165 -19.84 14.14 6.86
CA LEU A 165 -21.10 14.37 6.14
C LEU A 165 -21.80 13.09 5.66
N ALA A 166 -21.15 11.92 5.78
CA ALA A 166 -21.69 10.65 5.34
C ALA A 166 -23.05 10.36 6.02
N LYS A 167 -24.14 10.38 5.24
CA LYS A 167 -25.52 10.22 5.75
C LYS A 167 -26.22 9.00 5.17
N ASN A 168 -27.02 8.35 6.00
CA ASN A 168 -27.84 7.22 5.60
C ASN A 168 -29.11 7.70 4.86
N VAL A 169 -29.93 6.78 4.36
CA VAL A 169 -31.18 7.08 3.61
C VAL A 169 -32.20 7.88 4.45
N GLN A 170 -32.05 7.91 5.78
CA GLN A 170 -32.88 8.67 6.72
C GLN A 170 -32.26 10.03 7.12
N GLY A 171 -31.17 10.46 6.45
CA GLY A 171 -30.47 11.71 6.72
C GLY A 171 -29.62 11.74 8.00
N LYS A 172 -29.49 10.62 8.72
CA LYS A 172 -28.67 10.50 9.93
C LYS A 172 -27.21 10.17 9.58
N PRO A 173 -26.21 10.60 10.37
CA PRO A 173 -24.82 10.19 10.18
C PRO A 173 -24.67 8.67 10.09
N VAL A 174 -23.82 8.19 9.17
CA VAL A 174 -23.51 6.76 9.03
C VAL A 174 -22.41 6.34 9.99
N LEU A 175 -21.47 7.24 10.28
CA LEU A 175 -20.30 7.00 11.12
C LEU A 175 -20.47 7.65 12.51
N SER A 176 -19.92 7.00 13.54
CA SER A 176 -19.61 7.64 14.81
C SER A 176 -18.30 8.43 14.73
N VAL A 177 -17.98 9.26 15.73
CA VAL A 177 -16.72 10.04 15.74
C VAL A 177 -15.51 9.11 15.83
N GLU A 178 -15.64 8.04 16.61
CA GLU A 178 -14.64 6.98 16.77
C GLU A 178 -14.40 6.23 15.45
N GLU A 179 -15.47 5.95 14.68
CA GLU A 179 -15.34 5.38 13.34
C GLU A 179 -14.63 6.35 12.37
N ILE A 180 -14.88 7.66 12.46
CA ILE A 180 -14.19 8.66 11.63
C ILE A 180 -12.69 8.69 11.96
N LYS A 181 -12.33 8.77 13.25
CA LYS A 181 -10.93 8.75 13.74
C LYS A 181 -10.17 7.50 13.30
N ALA A 182 -10.80 6.33 13.45
CA ALA A 182 -10.23 5.07 13.01
C ALA A 182 -10.02 5.03 11.48
N GLN A 183 -10.97 5.51 10.68
CA GLN A 183 -10.83 5.56 9.22
C GLN A 183 -9.78 6.59 8.77
N CYS A 184 -9.62 7.73 9.44
CA CYS A 184 -8.52 8.66 9.14
C CYS A 184 -7.15 7.99 9.34
N THR A 185 -6.99 7.27 10.44
CA THR A 185 -5.78 6.52 10.77
C THR A 185 -5.48 5.43 9.72
N GLU A 186 -6.48 4.63 9.35
CA GLU A 186 -6.41 3.64 8.25
C GLU A 186 -5.98 4.26 6.92
N ILE A 187 -6.53 5.43 6.56
CA ILE A 187 -6.23 6.08 5.28
C ILE A 187 -4.76 6.50 5.24
N MET A 188 -4.26 7.17 6.29
CA MET A 188 -2.85 7.57 6.36
C MET A 188 -1.91 6.37 6.24
N PHE A 189 -2.16 5.29 7.02
CA PHE A 189 -1.40 4.05 6.90
C PHE A 189 -1.43 3.48 5.47
N ALA A 190 -2.61 3.33 4.88
CA ALA A 190 -2.76 2.69 3.57
C ALA A 190 -2.15 3.51 2.42
N THR A 191 -2.12 4.85 2.51
CA THR A 191 -1.78 5.74 1.39
C THR A 191 -0.37 6.32 1.41
N VAL A 192 0.36 6.31 2.52
CA VAL A 192 1.72 6.90 2.57
C VAL A 192 2.79 5.88 2.21
N ASP A 193 2.86 4.75 2.93
CA ASP A 193 4.00 3.82 2.83
C ASP A 193 4.08 3.09 1.48
N ASN A 194 2.94 2.73 0.88
CA ASN A 194 2.92 2.02 -0.39
C ASN A 194 3.47 2.88 -1.56
N PRO A 195 2.99 4.12 -1.80
CA PRO A 195 3.61 5.02 -2.79
C PRO A 195 5.06 5.38 -2.49
N ALA A 196 5.40 5.67 -1.22
CA ALA A 196 6.75 6.06 -0.83
C ALA A 196 7.77 4.94 -1.14
N ASN A 197 7.51 3.71 -0.67
CA ASN A 197 8.34 2.53 -0.96
C ASN A 197 8.51 2.32 -2.49
N ALA A 198 7.42 2.41 -3.27
CA ALA A 198 7.51 2.21 -4.71
C ALA A 198 8.32 3.30 -5.43
N ALA A 199 8.23 4.56 -4.99
CA ALA A 199 9.04 5.65 -5.52
C ALA A 199 10.51 5.53 -5.10
N GLU A 200 10.79 5.23 -3.84
CA GLU A 200 12.13 5.02 -3.28
C GLU A 200 12.89 3.90 -4.00
N TRP A 201 12.31 2.70 -4.07
CA TRP A 201 12.94 1.56 -4.75
C TRP A 201 13.08 1.76 -6.26
N ALA A 202 12.10 2.41 -6.92
CA ALA A 202 12.24 2.78 -8.32
C ALA A 202 13.43 3.74 -8.52
N MET A 203 13.56 4.78 -7.68
CA MET A 203 14.67 5.72 -7.75
C MET A 203 16.02 5.04 -7.50
N ALA A 204 16.12 4.18 -6.48
CA ALA A 204 17.33 3.42 -6.16
C ALA A 204 17.78 2.53 -7.33
N GLU A 205 16.87 1.72 -7.89
CA GLU A 205 17.17 0.84 -9.03
C GLU A 205 17.50 1.63 -10.32
N MET A 206 16.85 2.77 -10.54
CA MET A 206 17.13 3.66 -11.68
C MET A 206 18.47 4.40 -11.54
N LEU A 207 18.92 4.71 -10.33
CA LEU A 207 20.23 5.33 -10.10
C LEU A 207 21.38 4.37 -10.41
N ASN A 208 21.21 3.08 -10.10
CA ASN A 208 22.14 2.03 -10.50
C ASN A 208 22.05 1.71 -12.01
N ARG A 209 21.01 2.17 -12.72
CA ARG A 209 20.83 1.99 -14.18
C ARG A 209 20.44 3.31 -14.87
N PRO A 210 21.39 4.26 -15.05
CA PRO A 210 21.09 5.61 -15.55
C PRO A 210 20.37 5.68 -16.91
N GLY A 211 20.44 4.63 -17.73
CA GLY A 211 19.68 4.53 -18.98
C GLY A 211 18.16 4.41 -18.78
N ILE A 212 17.72 3.78 -17.68
CA ILE A 212 16.30 3.70 -17.30
C ILE A 212 15.84 5.07 -16.78
N LEU A 213 16.62 5.69 -15.88
CA LEU A 213 16.32 7.04 -15.38
C LEU A 213 16.16 8.03 -16.53
N ARG A 214 17.09 8.01 -17.50
CA ARG A 214 17.03 8.88 -18.68
C ARG A 214 15.76 8.66 -19.50
N LYS A 215 15.37 7.42 -19.81
CA LYS A 215 14.11 7.15 -20.53
C LYS A 215 12.88 7.71 -19.82
N ALA A 216 12.86 7.65 -18.48
CA ALA A 216 11.77 8.21 -17.69
C ALA A 216 11.79 9.76 -17.70
N THR A 217 12.97 10.38 -17.63
CA THR A 217 13.14 11.83 -17.83
C THR A 217 12.68 12.26 -19.22
N ASP A 218 13.15 11.60 -20.28
CA ASP A 218 12.80 11.87 -21.68
C ASP A 218 11.28 11.75 -21.92
N GLU A 219 10.61 10.79 -21.27
CA GLU A 219 9.14 10.68 -21.30
C GLU A 219 8.46 11.90 -20.65
N ILE A 220 8.89 12.31 -19.45
CA ILE A 220 8.30 13.46 -18.75
C ILE A 220 8.54 14.75 -19.54
N GLU A 221 9.73 14.96 -20.09
CA GLU A 221 10.04 16.11 -20.94
C GLU A 221 9.16 16.14 -22.21
N ARG A 222 8.97 15.00 -22.87
CA ARG A 222 8.10 14.87 -24.05
C ARG A 222 6.61 15.10 -23.74
N VAL A 223 6.13 14.69 -22.55
CA VAL A 223 4.69 14.72 -22.19
C VAL A 223 4.27 16.02 -21.51
N VAL A 224 5.15 16.61 -20.70
CA VAL A 224 4.89 17.74 -19.79
C VAL A 224 5.76 18.95 -20.09
N GLY A 225 7.00 18.74 -20.54
CA GLY A 225 7.96 19.80 -20.84
C GLY A 225 8.53 20.51 -19.61
N HIS A 226 9.23 21.62 -19.87
CA HIS A 226 10.02 22.33 -18.86
C HIS A 226 9.26 23.45 -18.12
N GLN A 227 8.05 23.81 -18.57
CA GLN A 227 7.34 25.02 -18.09
C GLN A 227 6.45 24.79 -16.85
N ARG A 228 6.06 23.54 -16.54
CA ARG A 228 5.20 23.22 -15.39
C ARG A 228 5.55 21.87 -14.76
N TRP A 229 5.14 21.68 -13.52
CA TRP A 229 5.20 20.39 -12.85
C TRP A 229 4.24 19.37 -13.47
N VAL A 230 4.57 18.08 -13.35
CA VAL A 230 3.65 16.96 -13.65
C VAL A 230 2.36 17.13 -12.84
N GLN A 231 1.22 16.89 -13.49
CA GLN A 231 -0.12 16.92 -12.91
C GLN A 231 -0.79 15.56 -13.11
N GLU A 232 -1.80 15.19 -12.31
CA GLU A 232 -2.46 13.88 -12.47
C GLU A 232 -3.08 13.67 -13.87
N SER A 233 -3.46 14.75 -14.57
CA SER A 233 -3.94 14.70 -15.95
C SER A 233 -2.91 14.21 -16.98
N ASP A 234 -1.63 14.19 -16.62
CA ASP A 234 -0.55 13.67 -17.47
C ASP A 234 -0.35 12.16 -17.33
N ILE A 235 -0.76 11.57 -16.20
CA ILE A 235 -0.54 10.15 -15.84
C ILE A 235 -0.86 9.16 -16.96
N PRO A 236 -1.98 9.29 -17.71
CA PRO A 236 -2.29 8.34 -18.79
C PRO A 236 -1.24 8.27 -19.90
N ARG A 237 -0.40 9.31 -20.03
CA ARG A 237 0.65 9.45 -21.05
C ARG A 237 2.06 9.13 -20.52
N LEU A 238 2.20 8.88 -19.22
CA LEU A 238 3.47 8.57 -18.54
C LEU A 238 3.63 7.05 -18.37
N ASN A 239 3.63 6.31 -19.48
CA ASN A 239 3.63 4.84 -19.46
C ASN A 239 4.95 4.26 -18.96
N TYR A 240 6.11 4.85 -19.29
CA TYR A 240 7.41 4.39 -18.81
C TYR A 240 7.61 4.68 -17.31
N VAL A 241 7.18 5.84 -16.81
CA VAL A 241 7.17 6.11 -15.35
C VAL A 241 6.26 5.13 -14.62
N LYS A 242 5.06 4.84 -15.17
CA LYS A 242 4.17 3.79 -14.64
C LYS A 242 4.83 2.41 -14.66
N ALA A 243 5.58 2.07 -15.72
CA ALA A 243 6.34 0.83 -15.79
C ALA A 243 7.43 0.73 -14.71
N CYS A 244 8.15 1.81 -14.41
CA CYS A 244 9.14 1.86 -13.32
C CYS A 244 8.47 1.62 -11.95
N ALA A 245 7.36 2.30 -11.66
CA ALA A 245 6.60 2.10 -10.42
C ALA A 245 6.02 0.68 -10.32
N ARG A 246 5.52 0.12 -11.43
CA ARG A 246 5.01 -1.26 -11.51
C ARG A 246 6.11 -2.29 -11.24
N GLU A 247 7.30 -2.06 -11.81
CA GLU A 247 8.47 -2.91 -11.60
C GLU A 247 8.98 -2.84 -10.15
N ALA A 248 8.94 -1.66 -9.51
CA ALA A 248 9.23 -1.53 -8.08
C ALA A 248 8.22 -2.29 -7.21
N PHE A 249 6.91 -2.23 -7.49
CA PHE A 249 5.92 -3.06 -6.79
C PHE A 249 6.11 -4.57 -7.00
N ARG A 250 6.60 -5.00 -8.16
CA ARG A 250 6.93 -6.41 -8.44
C ARG A 250 8.18 -6.85 -7.68
N LEU A 251 9.26 -6.07 -7.78
CA LEU A 251 10.58 -6.48 -7.32
C LEU A 251 10.78 -6.20 -5.83
N HIS A 252 10.34 -5.05 -5.32
CA HIS A 252 10.54 -4.58 -3.94
C HIS A 252 9.21 -4.25 -3.24
N PRO A 253 8.37 -5.26 -2.96
CA PRO A 253 7.13 -5.03 -2.24
C PRO A 253 7.38 -4.61 -0.79
N VAL A 254 6.63 -3.60 -0.31
CA VAL A 254 6.72 -3.08 1.08
C VAL A 254 6.53 -4.13 2.18
N SER A 255 5.92 -5.28 1.85
CA SER A 255 5.70 -6.39 2.78
C SER A 255 5.97 -7.74 2.11
N PRO A 256 6.56 -8.74 2.82
CA PRO A 256 6.86 -10.05 2.23
C PRO A 256 5.60 -10.86 1.84
N PHE A 257 4.45 -10.57 2.48
CA PHE A 257 3.15 -11.19 2.25
C PHE A 257 2.04 -10.15 2.11
N ASN A 258 0.89 -10.54 1.56
CA ASN A 258 -0.34 -9.74 1.70
C ASN A 258 -0.91 -9.82 3.12
N LEU A 259 -1.89 -8.96 3.44
CA LEU A 259 -2.65 -9.08 4.69
C LEU A 259 -3.31 -10.48 4.77
N PRO A 260 -3.24 -11.19 5.91
CA PRO A 260 -3.66 -12.59 5.99
C PRO A 260 -5.14 -12.79 5.67
N HIS A 261 -5.42 -13.89 4.97
CA HIS A 261 -6.77 -14.36 4.70
C HIS A 261 -7.11 -15.54 5.61
N VAL A 262 -8.38 -15.74 5.96
CA VAL A 262 -8.82 -16.89 6.80
C VAL A 262 -9.94 -17.66 6.10
N SER A 263 -9.90 -18.99 6.16
CA SER A 263 -10.99 -19.84 5.67
C SER A 263 -12.16 -19.88 6.66
N ASN A 264 -13.37 -19.60 6.19
CA ASN A 264 -14.59 -19.70 7.01
C ASN A 264 -15.27 -21.09 6.98
N ALA A 265 -14.81 -21.97 6.08
CA ALA A 265 -15.27 -23.33 5.87
C ALA A 265 -14.09 -24.22 5.45
N ASP A 266 -14.25 -25.54 5.60
CA ASP A 266 -13.33 -26.50 4.97
C ASP A 266 -13.46 -26.40 3.44
N SER A 267 -12.36 -26.62 2.71
CA SER A 267 -12.33 -26.47 1.25
C SER A 267 -11.25 -27.33 0.61
N VAL A 268 -11.35 -27.52 -0.71
CA VAL A 268 -10.27 -28.11 -1.52
C VAL A 268 -9.82 -27.07 -2.53
N VAL A 269 -8.54 -26.69 -2.49
CA VAL A 269 -7.94 -25.64 -3.32
C VAL A 269 -6.67 -26.19 -3.96
N ALA A 270 -6.50 -26.08 -5.28
CA ALA A 270 -5.39 -26.69 -6.03
C ALA A 270 -5.18 -28.20 -5.74
N GLY A 271 -6.26 -28.92 -5.39
CA GLY A 271 -6.22 -30.35 -4.99
C GLY A 271 -5.87 -30.62 -3.52
N TYR A 272 -5.52 -29.60 -2.74
CA TYR A 272 -5.19 -29.73 -1.32
C TYR A 272 -6.40 -29.45 -0.42
N PHE A 273 -6.59 -30.27 0.61
CA PHE A 273 -7.59 -29.99 1.65
C PHE A 273 -7.11 -28.85 2.56
N ILE A 274 -7.96 -27.84 2.72
CA ILE A 274 -7.74 -26.63 3.50
C ILE A 274 -8.75 -26.62 4.66
N PRO A 275 -8.33 -26.87 5.91
CA PRO A 275 -9.23 -26.80 7.06
C PRO A 275 -9.81 -25.39 7.26
N LYS A 276 -11.00 -25.31 7.84
CA LYS A 276 -11.58 -24.07 8.38
C LYS A 276 -10.64 -23.43 9.42
N GLY A 277 -10.55 -22.10 9.42
CA GLY A 277 -9.68 -21.33 10.30
C GLY A 277 -8.21 -21.28 9.84
N SER A 278 -7.87 -21.84 8.69
CA SER A 278 -6.51 -21.76 8.14
C SER A 278 -6.20 -20.34 7.67
N HIS A 279 -5.00 -19.84 8.02
CA HIS A 279 -4.48 -18.56 7.60
C HIS A 279 -3.77 -18.71 6.24
N VAL A 280 -4.25 -18.05 5.19
CA VAL A 280 -3.63 -18.07 3.85
C VAL A 280 -2.83 -16.79 3.63
N LEU A 281 -1.58 -16.96 3.19
CA LEU A 281 -0.61 -15.88 2.94
C LEU A 281 -0.07 -16.00 1.51
N LEU A 282 -0.32 -15.01 0.66
CA LEU A 282 0.30 -14.94 -0.66
C LEU A 282 1.60 -14.14 -0.51
N SER A 283 2.74 -14.76 -0.87
CA SER A 283 4.04 -14.11 -0.77
C SER A 283 4.22 -13.12 -1.91
N ARG A 284 4.36 -11.82 -1.60
CA ARG A 284 4.60 -10.80 -2.62
C ARG A 284 5.96 -11.02 -3.30
N ILE A 285 7.00 -11.28 -2.50
CA ILE A 285 8.35 -11.63 -2.96
C ILE A 285 8.31 -12.93 -3.78
N GLY A 286 7.64 -13.97 -3.26
CA GLY A 286 7.58 -15.28 -3.90
C GLY A 286 6.83 -15.30 -5.24
N LEU A 287 5.86 -14.39 -5.44
CA LEU A 287 5.18 -14.18 -6.72
C LEU A 287 6.02 -13.29 -7.65
N GLY A 288 6.40 -12.09 -7.17
CA GLY A 288 7.09 -11.08 -7.96
C GLY A 288 8.47 -11.51 -8.45
N ARG A 289 9.19 -12.34 -7.69
CA ARG A 289 10.52 -12.87 -8.04
C ARG A 289 10.50 -14.33 -8.53
N ASN A 290 9.34 -14.84 -8.99
CA ASN A 290 9.19 -16.24 -9.39
C ASN A 290 9.83 -16.52 -10.77
N PRO A 291 10.90 -17.35 -10.88
CA PRO A 291 11.54 -17.68 -12.16
C PRO A 291 10.68 -18.54 -13.09
N LYS A 292 9.55 -19.10 -12.62
CA LYS A 292 8.56 -19.80 -13.46
C LYS A 292 7.61 -18.83 -14.19
N VAL A 293 7.59 -17.56 -13.79
CA VAL A 293 6.61 -16.54 -14.22
C VAL A 293 7.31 -15.34 -14.87
N TRP A 294 8.55 -15.04 -14.48
CA TRP A 294 9.30 -13.88 -14.89
C TRP A 294 10.70 -14.28 -15.39
N ASP A 295 11.02 -13.89 -16.62
CA ASP A 295 12.38 -13.98 -17.16
C ASP A 295 13.29 -12.98 -16.42
N GLU A 296 14.49 -13.43 -16.04
CA GLU A 296 15.44 -12.68 -15.22
C GLU A 296 14.76 -11.99 -14.00
N PRO A 297 14.16 -12.76 -13.09
CA PRO A 297 13.19 -12.26 -12.10
C PRO A 297 13.77 -11.27 -11.09
N LEU A 298 15.09 -11.19 -10.97
CA LEU A 298 15.80 -10.28 -10.07
C LEU A 298 16.32 -9.02 -10.76
N VAL A 299 16.13 -8.89 -12.08
CA VAL A 299 16.54 -7.70 -12.83
C VAL A 299 15.38 -6.71 -12.89
N PHE A 300 15.60 -5.50 -12.41
CA PHE A 300 14.70 -4.36 -12.60
C PHE A 300 14.70 -3.95 -14.08
N GLN A 301 13.61 -4.28 -14.77
CA GLN A 301 13.43 -4.07 -16.21
C GLN A 301 12.00 -3.58 -16.49
N PRO A 302 11.73 -2.26 -16.43
CA PRO A 302 10.40 -1.69 -16.71
C PRO A 302 9.82 -2.11 -18.06
N GLU A 303 10.68 -2.36 -19.05
CA GLU A 303 10.30 -2.82 -20.39
C GLU A 303 9.43 -4.11 -20.38
N ARG A 304 9.53 -4.95 -19.34
CA ARG A 304 8.74 -6.19 -19.23
C ARG A 304 7.23 -5.97 -19.05
N HIS A 305 6.81 -4.75 -18.73
CA HIS A 305 5.39 -4.38 -18.58
C HIS A 305 4.76 -3.84 -19.87
N PHE A 306 5.52 -3.76 -20.96
CA PHE A 306 5.02 -3.41 -22.29
C PHE A 306 4.73 -4.67 -23.12
N LYS A 307 3.77 -4.58 -24.04
CA LYS A 307 3.52 -5.65 -25.00
C LYS A 307 4.67 -5.79 -26.00
N HIS A 308 5.11 -7.03 -26.22
CA HIS A 308 6.16 -7.37 -27.18
C HIS A 308 5.75 -7.17 -28.65
N ASP A 309 4.46 -7.05 -28.94
CA ASP A 309 3.94 -6.79 -30.30
C ASP A 309 4.01 -5.30 -30.71
N GLY A 310 4.46 -4.42 -29.81
CA GLY A 310 4.55 -2.97 -30.06
C GLY A 310 3.20 -2.24 -30.10
N SER A 311 2.09 -2.91 -29.80
CA SER A 311 0.79 -2.26 -29.69
C SER A 311 0.74 -1.34 -28.47
N TYR A 312 0.06 -0.20 -28.61
CA TYR A 312 -0.15 0.72 -27.50
C TYR A 312 -1.13 0.11 -26.48
N GLU A 313 -0.66 -0.06 -25.26
CA GLU A 313 -1.48 -0.34 -24.09
C GLU A 313 -1.18 0.71 -23.02
N GLU A 314 -2.21 1.18 -22.32
CA GLU A 314 -1.99 2.00 -21.14
C GLU A 314 -1.52 1.09 -20.00
N ILE A 315 -0.33 1.36 -19.46
CA ILE A 315 0.17 0.61 -18.31
C ILE A 315 -0.59 1.08 -17.07
N ASP A 316 -1.29 0.15 -16.40
CA ASP A 316 -1.83 0.36 -15.06
C ASP A 316 -0.84 -0.13 -13.98
N LEU A 317 -1.15 0.09 -12.70
CA LEU A 317 -0.36 -0.46 -11.58
C LEU A 317 -1.04 -1.67 -10.90
N THR A 318 -2.12 -2.20 -11.48
CA THR A 318 -2.89 -3.35 -10.98
C THR A 318 -2.43 -4.66 -11.59
N GLU A 319 -2.18 -5.68 -10.77
CA GLU A 319 -1.87 -7.02 -11.28
C GLU A 319 -3.06 -7.96 -11.06
N SER A 320 -3.95 -8.00 -12.05
CA SER A 320 -5.17 -8.79 -11.95
C SER A 320 -4.87 -10.30 -11.88
N GLU A 321 -3.86 -10.78 -12.61
CA GLU A 321 -3.51 -12.20 -12.68
C GLU A 321 -2.63 -12.67 -11.52
N LEU A 322 -2.35 -11.79 -10.55
CA LEU A 322 -1.54 -12.08 -9.36
C LEU A 322 -0.12 -12.59 -9.65
N LYS A 323 0.46 -12.24 -10.82
CA LYS A 323 1.89 -12.48 -11.11
C LYS A 323 2.82 -11.79 -10.09
N PHE A 324 2.33 -10.72 -9.47
CA PHE A 324 2.79 -10.10 -8.23
C PHE A 324 1.57 -9.48 -7.54
N ILE A 325 1.74 -8.83 -6.38
CA ILE A 325 0.62 -8.18 -5.67
C ILE A 325 0.95 -6.71 -5.42
N SER A 326 0.30 -5.82 -6.16
CA SER A 326 0.13 -4.42 -5.80
C SER A 326 -1.12 -4.24 -4.94
N PHE A 327 -2.28 -4.06 -5.57
CA PHE A 327 -3.57 -3.71 -4.95
C PHE A 327 -4.45 -4.89 -4.53
N SER A 328 -3.99 -6.14 -4.70
CA SER A 328 -4.75 -7.38 -4.44
C SER A 328 -6.02 -7.52 -5.32
N THR A 329 -6.83 -8.55 -5.08
CA THR A 329 -8.06 -8.85 -5.83
C THR A 329 -9.16 -9.44 -4.93
N GLY A 330 -10.35 -9.70 -5.49
CA GLY A 330 -11.50 -10.27 -4.79
C GLY A 330 -12.22 -9.29 -3.85
N ARG A 331 -12.99 -9.80 -2.88
CA ARG A 331 -13.71 -9.00 -1.88
C ARG A 331 -12.79 -8.11 -1.06
N ARG A 332 -11.55 -8.53 -0.82
CA ARG A 332 -10.54 -7.78 -0.05
C ARG A 332 -9.53 -7.04 -0.93
N ALA A 333 -9.81 -6.83 -2.21
CA ALA A 333 -9.08 -5.89 -3.05
C ALA A 333 -9.03 -4.50 -2.42
N CYS A 334 -7.91 -3.80 -2.60
CA CYS A 334 -7.78 -2.39 -2.20
C CYS A 334 -8.85 -1.55 -2.89
N MET A 335 -9.47 -0.62 -2.15
CA MET A 335 -10.45 0.31 -2.71
C MET A 335 -9.80 1.59 -3.22
N GLY A 336 -8.63 1.94 -2.68
CA GLY A 336 -7.87 3.14 -3.05
C GLY A 336 -7.02 2.99 -4.31
N VAL A 337 -7.36 2.10 -5.25
CA VAL A 337 -6.54 1.83 -6.46
C VAL A 337 -6.20 3.10 -7.22
N ALA A 338 -7.21 3.94 -7.51
CA ALA A 338 -7.02 5.18 -8.26
C ALA A 338 -6.18 6.21 -7.46
N LEU A 339 -6.45 6.34 -6.16
CA LEU A 339 -5.72 7.25 -5.26
C LEU A 339 -4.25 6.84 -5.13
N GLY A 340 -3.98 5.60 -4.75
CA GLY A 340 -2.63 5.07 -4.58
C GLY A 340 -1.84 5.06 -5.89
N SER A 341 -2.49 4.75 -7.02
CA SER A 341 -1.84 4.84 -8.33
C SER A 341 -1.47 6.28 -8.70
N ALA A 342 -2.37 7.24 -8.46
CA ALA A 342 -2.09 8.65 -8.68
C ALA A 342 -0.91 9.11 -7.81
N MET A 343 -0.94 8.86 -6.50
CA MET A 343 0.12 9.24 -5.57
C MET A 343 1.48 8.62 -5.95
N THR A 344 1.51 7.33 -6.28
CA THR A 344 2.76 6.63 -6.67
C THR A 344 3.39 7.24 -7.92
N VAL A 345 2.58 7.48 -8.97
CA VAL A 345 3.09 8.03 -10.24
C VAL A 345 3.47 9.50 -10.08
N MET A 346 2.69 10.28 -9.35
CA MET A 346 2.97 11.70 -9.11
C MET A 346 4.27 11.90 -8.33
N LEU A 347 4.45 11.16 -7.23
CA LEU A 347 5.66 11.23 -6.41
C LEU A 347 6.90 10.86 -7.23
N LEU A 348 6.87 9.70 -7.90
CA LEU A 348 7.99 9.25 -8.73
C LEU A 348 8.28 10.23 -9.89
N ALA A 349 7.25 10.69 -10.61
CA ALA A 349 7.42 11.61 -11.72
C ALA A 349 7.99 12.97 -11.28
N ARG A 350 7.57 13.51 -10.13
CA ARG A 350 8.08 14.79 -9.62
C ARG A 350 9.50 14.67 -9.08
N LEU A 351 9.85 13.56 -8.43
CA LEU A 351 11.24 13.26 -8.07
C LEU A 351 12.15 13.25 -9.31
N ILE A 352 11.75 12.55 -10.38
CA ILE A 352 12.50 12.53 -11.65
C ILE A 352 12.56 13.93 -12.31
N GLN A 353 11.45 14.69 -12.30
CA GLN A 353 11.36 15.99 -12.98
C GLN A 353 12.10 17.12 -12.25
N GLY A 354 12.13 17.09 -10.92
CA GLY A 354 12.59 18.20 -10.08
C GLY A 354 14.09 18.28 -9.88
N PHE A 355 14.81 17.17 -9.99
CA PHE A 355 16.18 17.04 -9.50
C PHE A 355 17.12 16.36 -10.50
N SER A 356 18.37 16.83 -10.55
CA SER A 356 19.45 16.09 -11.19
C SER A 356 20.02 15.12 -10.17
N TRP A 357 19.67 13.84 -10.31
CA TRP A 357 20.13 12.80 -9.40
C TRP A 357 21.53 12.31 -9.79
N ARG A 358 22.42 12.21 -8.80
CA ARG A 358 23.75 11.61 -8.92
C ARG A 358 24.10 10.87 -7.64
N LEU A 359 24.85 9.78 -7.77
CA LEU A 359 25.49 9.14 -6.63
C LEU A 359 26.52 10.09 -6.00
N PRO A 360 26.71 10.06 -4.66
CA PRO A 360 27.76 10.80 -3.99
C PRO A 360 29.15 10.44 -4.54
N PRO A 361 30.15 11.34 -4.50
CA PRO A 361 31.46 11.13 -5.14
C PRO A 361 32.22 9.84 -4.76
N ASN A 362 31.88 9.22 -3.62
CA ASN A 362 32.53 8.02 -3.09
C ASN A 362 31.59 6.78 -3.09
N VAL A 363 30.43 6.85 -3.74
CA VAL A 363 29.43 5.76 -3.78
C VAL A 363 29.34 5.26 -5.22
N ALA A 364 29.73 3.99 -5.45
CA ALA A 364 29.73 3.39 -6.79
C ALA A 364 28.34 2.96 -7.25
N GLU A 365 27.50 2.50 -6.32
CA GLU A 365 26.11 2.08 -6.51
C GLU A 365 25.32 2.27 -5.21
N ILE A 366 23.99 2.41 -5.30
CA ILE A 366 23.07 2.32 -4.17
C ILE A 366 23.05 0.87 -3.68
N ASP A 367 23.20 0.67 -2.36
CA ASP A 367 22.96 -0.65 -1.76
C ASP A 367 21.46 -0.97 -1.77
N LEU A 368 21.12 -2.03 -2.50
CA LEU A 368 19.76 -2.56 -2.65
C LEU A 368 19.48 -3.68 -1.63
N SER A 369 20.29 -3.82 -0.57
CA SER A 369 20.11 -4.85 0.45
C SER A 369 18.82 -4.66 1.26
N GLU A 370 18.02 -5.71 1.30
CA GLU A 370 16.76 -5.73 2.05
C GLU A 370 16.98 -6.18 3.50
N SER A 371 16.19 -5.62 4.43
CA SER A 371 16.17 -6.06 5.83
C SER A 371 15.87 -7.56 5.90
N LYS A 372 16.69 -8.30 6.65
CA LYS A 372 16.53 -9.77 6.82
C LYS A 372 15.44 -10.15 7.83
N ASN A 373 14.86 -9.18 8.53
CA ASN A 373 13.82 -9.44 9.51
C ASN A 373 12.44 -9.59 8.84
N ILE A 374 11.92 -10.81 8.86
CA ILE A 374 10.58 -11.14 8.31
C ILE A 374 9.44 -10.49 9.14
N PHE A 375 9.73 -10.12 10.40
CA PHE A 375 8.77 -9.62 11.39
C PHE A 375 9.01 -8.16 11.84
N SER A 376 10.05 -7.49 11.36
CA SER A 376 10.27 -6.07 11.64
C SER A 376 10.81 -5.36 10.40
N TRP A 377 10.15 -4.25 10.06
CA TRP A 377 10.53 -3.21 9.09
C TRP A 377 11.53 -3.58 7.98
N PRO A 378 11.09 -3.57 6.70
CA PRO A 378 11.99 -3.16 5.62
C PRO A 378 12.56 -1.76 5.93
N ASN A 379 13.78 -1.50 5.47
CA ASN A 379 14.62 -0.39 5.90
C ASN A 379 14.20 1.02 5.37
N LEU A 380 12.91 1.39 5.41
CA LEU A 380 12.45 2.75 5.06
C LEU A 380 13.30 3.84 5.76
N CYS A 381 13.69 3.60 7.02
CA CYS A 381 14.46 4.57 7.80
C CYS A 381 15.97 4.63 7.43
N MET A 382 16.57 3.59 6.84
CA MET A 382 17.98 3.63 6.39
C MET A 382 18.16 4.00 4.91
N GLN A 383 17.15 3.75 4.07
CA GLN A 383 17.20 4.11 2.65
C GLN A 383 16.75 5.56 2.38
N CYS A 384 15.80 6.11 3.16
CA CYS A 384 15.53 7.55 3.17
C CYS A 384 16.79 8.36 3.58
N LEU A 385 17.64 7.81 4.48
CA LEU A 385 18.94 8.39 4.78
C LEU A 385 19.91 8.35 3.58
N HIS A 386 19.85 7.31 2.74
CA HIS A 386 20.65 7.25 1.51
C HIS A 386 20.17 8.22 0.44
N LEU A 387 18.85 8.40 0.26
CA LEU A 387 18.28 9.45 -0.59
C LEU A 387 18.70 10.84 -0.09
N ALA A 388 18.66 11.09 1.22
CA ALA A 388 19.16 12.32 1.83
C ALA A 388 20.69 12.50 1.73
N CYS A 389 21.46 11.41 1.55
CA CYS A 389 22.88 11.46 1.24
C CYS A 389 23.19 11.74 -0.24
N LEU A 390 22.22 11.65 -1.16
CA LEU A 390 22.43 11.98 -2.58
C LEU A 390 22.64 13.49 -2.77
N GLN A 391 23.49 13.86 -3.73
CA GLN A 391 23.60 15.25 -4.16
C GLN A 391 22.42 15.63 -5.06
N MET A 392 21.31 16.02 -4.44
CA MET A 392 20.14 16.56 -5.11
C MET A 392 20.36 18.01 -5.52
N ASN A 393 20.69 18.24 -6.79
CA ASN A 393 20.64 19.59 -7.36
C ASN A 393 19.22 19.85 -7.89
N CYS A 394 18.50 20.74 -7.21
CA CYS A 394 17.16 21.17 -7.63
C CYS A 394 17.23 21.91 -8.97
N ILE A 395 16.59 21.37 -10.00
CA ILE A 395 16.60 21.94 -11.36
C ILE A 395 15.53 23.04 -11.49
N ARG A 396 14.49 23.02 -10.64
CA ARG A 396 13.36 23.96 -10.68
C ARG A 396 13.11 24.60 -9.32
N PRO A 397 12.87 25.92 -9.24
CA PRO A 397 12.51 26.55 -7.96
C PRO A 397 11.17 26.01 -7.45
N ILE A 398 11.14 25.66 -6.16
CA ILE A 398 9.90 25.34 -5.44
C ILE A 398 9.25 26.67 -5.04
N ASN A 399 8.41 27.21 -5.93
CA ASN A 399 7.64 28.42 -5.63
C ASN A 399 6.45 28.07 -4.72
N TYR A 400 6.66 28.11 -3.41
CA TYR A 400 5.60 28.08 -2.40
C TYR A 400 4.74 29.35 -2.50
N HIS A 401 3.75 29.35 -3.40
CA HIS A 401 2.67 30.34 -3.40
C HIS A 401 1.61 29.94 -2.37
N TYR A 402 1.88 30.22 -1.10
CA TYR A 402 0.83 30.31 -0.09
C TYR A 402 -0.08 31.49 -0.44
N HIS A 403 -1.38 31.22 -0.62
CA HIS A 403 -2.45 32.19 -0.85
C HIS A 403 -3.62 31.89 0.07
#